data_AF-A0A7C9ANT8-F1
#
_entry.id   AF-A0A7C9ANT8-F1
#
_cell.length_a   1.000
_cell.length_b   1.000
_cell.length_c   1.000
_cell.angle_alpha   90.00
_cell.angle_beta   90.00
_cell.angle_gamma   90.00
#
_symmetry.space_group_name_H-M   'P 1'
#
loop_
_entity.id
_entity.type
_entity.pdbx_description
1 polymer ?
#
loop_
_entity_poly.entity_id
_entity_poly.type
_entity_poly.pdbx_seq_one_letter_code
_entity_poly.pdbx_strand_id
1 'polypeptide(L)'
;MPSTVLVALVAGEATQDFERTDPSTLLHRVLKVLRGIYNPKGIDVPNPIQTVCTKWGSDPLSYGSYSHVRVGSTGVDYDIVAESVGSRLFFAGEASSRKYPATMHGAFLSGLREA
;
A
#
# COMPACT_ATOMS: atom_id res chain seq x y z
N MET A 1 -0.91 -0.17 29.44
CA MET A 1 -1.23 -1.54 28.99
C MET A 1 -0.61 -1.72 27.61
N PRO A 2 0.20 -2.77 27.35
CA PRO A 2 0.69 -3.02 25.99
C PRO A 2 -0.49 -3.33 25.07
N SER A 3 -0.51 -2.72 23.89
CA SER A 3 -1.47 -3.02 22.83
C SER A 3 -0.95 -4.19 21.99
N THR A 4 -1.69 -5.31 21.99
CA THR A 4 -1.40 -6.45 21.11
C THR A 4 -1.97 -6.15 19.73
N VAL A 5 -1.10 -5.91 18.75
CA VAL A 5 -1.47 -5.58 17.37
C VAL A 5 -0.82 -6.56 16.42
N LEU A 6 -1.60 -7.05 15.44
CA LEU A 6 -1.09 -7.79 14.28
C LEU A 6 -1.34 -6.97 13.02
N VAL A 7 -0.38 -6.99 12.11
CA VAL A 7 -0.49 -6.39 10.78
C VAL A 7 -0.28 -7.49 9.76
N ALA A 8 -1.18 -7.58 8.79
CA ALA A 8 -1.10 -8.51 7.68
C ALA A 8 -1.02 -7.73 6.36
N LEU A 9 -0.23 -8.23 5.41
CA LEU A 9 -0.10 -7.64 4.09
C LEU A 9 -0.91 -8.45 3.08
N VAL A 10 -1.55 -7.75 2.15
CA VAL A 10 -2.22 -8.32 0.99
C VAL A 10 -1.52 -7.76 -0.24
N ALA A 11 -1.04 -8.64 -1.12
CA ALA A 11 -0.23 -8.27 -2.28
C ALA A 11 -0.60 -9.12 -3.50
N GLY A 12 -0.16 -8.66 -4.69
CA GLY A 12 -0.44 -9.33 -5.95
C GLY A 12 -1.93 -9.39 -6.28
N GLU A 13 -2.35 -10.44 -6.98
CA GLU A 13 -3.73 -10.62 -7.46
C GLU A 13 -4.76 -10.67 -6.33
N ALA A 14 -4.36 -11.14 -5.14
CA ALA A 14 -5.24 -11.21 -3.97
C ALA A 14 -5.81 -9.84 -3.55
N THR A 15 -5.14 -8.74 -3.91
CA THR A 15 -5.64 -7.38 -3.65
C THR A 15 -6.94 -7.08 -4.37
N GLN A 16 -7.15 -7.62 -5.58
CA GLN A 16 -8.33 -7.33 -6.40
C GLN A 16 -9.61 -7.85 -5.74
N ASP A 17 -9.54 -9.08 -5.24
CA ASP A 17 -10.64 -9.69 -4.49
C ASP A 17 -10.83 -9.03 -3.12
N PHE A 18 -9.72 -8.68 -2.45
CA PHE A 18 -9.75 -8.04 -1.14
C PHE A 18 -10.49 -6.70 -1.17
N GLU A 19 -10.21 -5.85 -2.17
CA GLU A 19 -10.85 -4.54 -2.35
C GLU A 19 -12.39 -4.64 -2.44
N ARG A 20 -12.90 -5.71 -3.04
CA ARG A 20 -14.34 -5.92 -3.27
C ARG A 20 -15.05 -6.70 -2.16
N THR A 21 -14.29 -7.28 -1.23
CA THR A 21 -14.85 -8.11 -0.17
C THR A 21 -15.24 -7.25 1.04
N ASP A 22 -16.33 -7.65 1.71
CA ASP A 22 -16.75 -7.04 2.97
C ASP A 22 -15.71 -7.28 4.10
N PRO A 23 -15.38 -6.27 4.93
CA PRO A 23 -14.39 -6.41 6.00
C PRO A 23 -14.65 -7.55 6.99
N SER A 24 -15.91 -7.87 7.30
CA SER A 24 -16.23 -8.96 8.23
C SER A 24 -15.86 -10.33 7.66
N THR A 25 -16.04 -10.49 6.35
CA THR A 25 -15.64 -11.71 5.62
C THR A 25 -14.13 -11.85 5.57
N LEU A 26 -13.41 -10.74 5.34
CA LEU A 26 -11.95 -10.71 5.36
C LEU A 26 -11.39 -11.07 6.74
N LEU A 27 -11.97 -10.50 7.81
CA LEU A 27 -11.63 -10.84 9.17
C LEU A 27 -11.80 -12.34 9.45
N HIS A 28 -12.93 -12.92 9.03
CA HIS A 28 -13.18 -14.35 9.21
C HIS A 28 -12.11 -15.20 8.51
N ARG A 29 -11.69 -14.83 7.29
CA ARG A 29 -10.62 -15.52 6.56
C ARG A 29 -9.29 -15.44 7.31
N VAL A 30 -8.91 -14.25 7.80
CA VAL A 30 -7.68 -14.06 8.58
C VAL A 30 -7.70 -14.88 9.87
N LEU A 31 -8.80 -14.82 10.64
CA LEU A 31 -8.94 -15.58 11.88
C LEU A 31 -8.91 -17.09 11.64
N LYS A 32 -9.49 -17.58 10.54
CA LYS A 32 -9.41 -18.99 10.15
C LYS A 32 -7.96 -19.42 9.93
N VAL A 33 -7.15 -18.61 9.24
CA VAL A 33 -5.72 -18.89 9.04
C VAL A 33 -4.97 -18.88 10.37
N LEU A 34 -5.14 -17.84 11.18
CA LEU A 34 -4.45 -17.73 12.47
C LEU A 34 -4.81 -18.89 13.41
N ARG A 35 -6.10 -19.21 13.57
CA ARG A 35 -6.56 -20.36 14.36
C ARG A 35 -6.03 -21.68 13.83
N GLY A 36 -5.96 -21.84 12.51
CA GLY A 36 -5.37 -23.02 11.88
C GLY A 36 -3.88 -23.21 12.23
N ILE A 37 -3.13 -22.11 12.39
CA ILE A 37 -1.69 -22.15 12.75
C ILE A 37 -1.48 -22.36 14.25
N TYR A 38 -2.29 -21.70 15.10
CA TYR A 38 -2.01 -21.58 16.54
C TYR A 38 -2.81 -22.54 17.41
N ASN A 39 -4.05 -22.90 17.05
CA ASN A 39 -4.85 -23.83 17.85
C ASN A 39 -4.18 -25.21 17.99
N PRO A 40 -3.54 -25.81 16.95
CA PRO A 40 -2.81 -27.07 17.10
C PRO A 40 -1.61 -26.98 18.06
N LYS A 41 -1.14 -25.77 18.37
CA LYS A 41 -0.06 -25.51 19.34
C LYS A 41 -0.59 -25.23 20.75
N GLY A 42 -1.88 -25.41 20.99
CA GLY A 42 -2.54 -25.13 22.27
C GLY A 42 -2.71 -23.63 22.55
N ILE A 43 -2.56 -22.77 21.55
CA ILE A 43 -2.73 -21.32 21.68
C ILE A 43 -4.10 -20.94 21.13
N ASP A 44 -4.98 -20.43 21.99
CA ASP A 44 -6.28 -19.90 21.58
C ASP A 44 -6.12 -18.51 20.93
N VAL A 45 -6.75 -18.32 19.77
CA VAL A 45 -6.74 -17.05 19.03
C VAL A 45 -8.09 -16.34 19.23
N PRO A 46 -8.13 -15.30 20.09
CA PRO A 46 -9.37 -14.59 20.40
C PRO A 46 -9.83 -13.75 19.21
N ASN A 47 -11.09 -13.30 19.27
CA ASN A 47 -11.57 -12.28 18.34
C ASN A 47 -10.89 -10.93 18.67
N PRO A 48 -10.54 -10.11 17.66
CA PRO A 48 -9.94 -8.81 17.89
C PRO A 48 -10.97 -7.82 18.44
N ILE A 49 -10.50 -6.89 19.28
CA ILE A 49 -11.33 -5.79 19.81
C ILE A 49 -11.62 -4.75 18.71
N GLN A 50 -10.66 -4.55 17.80
CA GLN A 50 -10.77 -3.61 16.69
C GLN A 50 -10.06 -4.16 15.47
N THR A 51 -10.59 -3.83 14.29
CA THR A 51 -9.98 -4.17 13.00
C THR A 51 -10.04 -2.98 12.07
N VAL A 52 -9.04 -2.89 11.19
CA VAL A 52 -9.00 -1.92 10.09
C VAL A 52 -8.52 -2.67 8.85
N CYS A 53 -9.23 -2.51 7.74
CA CYS A 53 -8.84 -3.03 6.44
C CYS A 53 -8.74 -1.84 5.48
N THR A 54 -7.55 -1.56 4.97
CA THR A 54 -7.35 -0.48 4.00
C THR A 54 -7.75 -0.92 2.60
N LYS A 55 -8.30 0.00 1.82
CA LYS A 55 -8.78 -0.20 0.46
C LYS A 55 -8.21 0.86 -0.47
N TRP A 56 -6.88 0.92 -0.54
CA TRP A 56 -6.15 1.98 -1.26
C TRP A 56 -6.44 1.98 -2.77
N GLY A 57 -6.72 0.81 -3.35
CA GLY A 57 -7.03 0.69 -4.78
C GLY A 57 -8.37 1.33 -5.16
N SER A 58 -9.31 1.44 -4.22
CA SER A 58 -10.63 2.06 -4.43
C SER A 58 -10.78 3.44 -3.78
N ASP A 59 -9.77 3.92 -3.04
CA ASP A 59 -9.73 5.29 -2.52
C ASP A 59 -9.62 6.29 -3.69
N PRO A 60 -10.58 7.23 -3.86
CA PRO A 60 -10.64 8.14 -4.99
C PRO A 60 -9.52 9.19 -5.04
N LEU A 61 -8.73 9.33 -3.97
CA LEU A 61 -7.57 10.22 -3.91
C LEU A 61 -6.23 9.48 -4.07
N SER A 62 -6.25 8.14 -4.13
CA SER A 62 -5.04 7.32 -4.20
C SER A 62 -5.03 6.36 -5.40
N TYR A 63 -6.11 5.61 -5.63
CA TYR A 63 -6.22 4.57 -6.68
C TYR A 63 -5.10 3.51 -6.68
N GLY A 64 -4.42 3.32 -5.56
CA GLY A 64 -3.25 2.46 -5.45
C GLY A 64 -2.41 2.81 -4.23
N SER A 65 -1.32 2.08 -4.04
CA SER A 65 -0.41 2.30 -2.89
C SER A 65 0.88 3.00 -3.29
N TYR A 66 1.55 2.52 -4.35
CA TYR A 66 2.81 3.07 -4.81
C TYR A 66 3.08 2.65 -6.27
N SER A 67 3.86 3.47 -6.98
CA SER A 67 4.28 3.21 -8.36
C SER A 67 5.24 2.02 -8.47
N HIS A 68 5.33 1.45 -9.68
CA HIS A 68 6.35 0.48 -10.05
C HIS A 68 6.61 0.56 -11.56
N VAL A 69 7.78 0.08 -12.00
CA VAL A 69 8.09 -0.05 -13.44
C VAL A 69 7.35 -1.27 -13.99
N ARG A 70 6.25 -1.02 -14.71
CA ARG A 70 5.49 -2.07 -15.40
C ARG A 70 6.34 -2.67 -16.54
N VAL A 71 6.03 -3.92 -16.94
CA VAL A 71 6.56 -4.51 -18.19
C VAL A 71 6.28 -3.56 -19.37
N GLY A 72 7.35 -3.18 -20.08
CA GLY A 72 7.31 -2.22 -21.19
C GLY A 72 7.66 -0.78 -20.82
N SER A 73 7.69 -0.45 -19.52
CA SER A 73 8.15 0.83 -18.98
C SER A 73 9.62 0.80 -18.59
N THR A 74 10.20 1.97 -18.35
CA THR A 74 11.58 2.09 -17.85
C THR A 74 11.69 3.13 -16.74
N GLY A 75 12.83 3.17 -16.06
CA GLY A 75 13.10 4.22 -15.06
C GLY A 75 13.05 5.65 -15.63
N VAL A 76 13.19 5.82 -16.95
CA VAL A 76 13.09 7.13 -17.62
C VAL A 76 11.68 7.71 -17.49
N ASP A 77 10.65 6.88 -17.34
CA ASP A 77 9.27 7.34 -17.21
C ASP A 77 9.08 8.22 -15.95
N TYR A 78 9.83 7.96 -14.87
CA TYR A 78 9.86 8.82 -13.69
C TYR A 78 10.47 10.20 -13.97
N ASP A 79 11.51 10.26 -14.82
CA ASP A 79 12.16 11.51 -15.19
C ASP A 79 11.20 12.35 -16.06
N ILE A 80 10.48 11.72 -16.99
CA ILE A 80 9.45 12.37 -17.82
C ILE A 80 8.32 12.94 -16.96
N VAL A 81 7.83 12.19 -15.97
CA VAL A 81 6.80 12.67 -15.03
C VAL A 81 7.31 13.85 -14.20
N ALA A 82 8.61 13.95 -13.94
CA ALA A 82 9.20 15.06 -13.21
C ALA A 82 9.38 16.34 -14.06
N GLU A 83 9.22 16.29 -15.38
CA GLU A 83 9.42 17.46 -16.24
C GLU A 83 8.36 18.54 -16.01
N SER A 84 8.82 19.79 -15.85
CA SER A 84 7.91 20.93 -15.73
C SER A 84 7.27 21.30 -17.08
N VAL A 85 6.02 21.76 -17.06
CA VAL A 85 5.35 22.30 -18.25
C VAL A 85 5.40 23.82 -18.24
N GLY A 86 6.09 24.38 -19.24
CA GLY A 86 6.19 25.82 -19.46
C GLY A 86 6.81 26.60 -18.28
N SER A 87 7.62 25.93 -17.45
CA SER A 87 8.21 26.47 -16.22
C SER A 87 7.17 27.11 -15.28
N ARG A 88 5.95 26.57 -15.26
CA ARG A 88 4.82 27.07 -14.46
C ARG A 88 4.09 25.97 -13.72
N LEU A 89 4.02 24.78 -14.32
CA LEU A 89 3.45 23.60 -13.69
C LEU A 89 4.60 22.62 -13.40
N PHE A 90 4.72 22.25 -12.14
CA PHE A 90 5.77 21.37 -11.63
C PHE A 90 5.14 20.12 -11.02
N PHE A 91 5.87 19.01 -11.05
CA PHE A 91 5.41 17.72 -10.56
C PHE A 91 6.37 17.16 -9.51
N ALA A 92 5.80 16.77 -8.38
CA ALA A 92 6.50 16.11 -7.29
C ALA A 92 5.68 14.89 -6.83
N GLY A 93 6.30 14.07 -5.98
CA GLY A 93 5.75 12.82 -5.48
C GLY A 93 6.65 11.62 -5.81
N GLU A 94 6.37 10.48 -5.18
CA GLU A 94 7.18 9.26 -5.34
C GLU A 94 7.29 8.81 -6.80
N ALA A 95 6.21 9.00 -7.58
CA ALA A 95 6.13 8.70 -9.01
C ALA A 95 6.94 9.66 -9.91
N SER A 96 7.61 10.67 -9.34
CA SER A 96 8.54 11.58 -10.03
C SER A 96 9.99 11.41 -9.56
N SER A 97 10.29 10.37 -8.77
CA SER A 97 11.61 10.13 -8.19
C SER A 97 12.22 8.83 -8.70
N ARG A 98 12.99 8.89 -9.79
CA ARG A 98 13.66 7.72 -10.36
C ARG A 98 14.61 7.02 -9.38
N LYS A 99 15.28 7.78 -8.52
CA LYS A 99 16.28 7.26 -7.58
C LYS A 99 15.65 6.60 -6.35
N TYR A 100 14.48 7.08 -5.93
CA TYR A 100 13.81 6.65 -4.71
C TYR A 100 12.29 6.45 -4.92
N PRO A 101 11.86 5.66 -5.92
CA PRO A 101 10.43 5.48 -6.20
C PRO A 101 9.74 4.73 -5.06
N ALA A 102 8.41 4.82 -4.98
CA ALA A 102 7.57 4.08 -4.03
C ALA A 102 7.89 4.30 -2.53
N THR A 103 8.63 5.36 -2.19
CA THR A 103 9.04 5.65 -0.81
C THR A 103 8.63 7.03 -0.35
N MET A 104 8.35 7.16 0.96
CA MET A 104 8.05 8.45 1.59
C MET A 104 9.19 9.46 1.45
N HIS A 105 10.45 9.01 1.61
CA HIS A 105 11.60 9.90 1.47
C HIS A 105 11.82 10.34 0.01
N GLY A 106 11.52 9.49 -0.97
CA GLY A 106 11.51 9.88 -2.37
C GLY A 106 10.49 10.96 -2.69
N ALA A 107 9.27 10.83 -2.17
CA ALA A 107 8.25 11.87 -2.29
C ALA A 107 8.71 13.19 -1.64
N PHE A 108 9.23 13.13 -0.42
CA PHE A 108 9.74 14.32 0.28
C PHE A 108 10.86 15.03 -0.49
N LEU A 109 11.88 14.28 -0.94
CA LEU A 109 13.01 14.84 -1.68
C LEU A 109 12.59 15.42 -3.05
N SER A 110 11.60 14.81 -3.72
CA SER A 110 11.04 15.38 -4.95
C SER A 110 10.30 16.70 -4.69
N GLY A 111 9.67 16.87 -3.52
CA GLY A 111 9.08 18.15 -3.12
C GLY A 111 10.13 19.23 -2.92
N LEU A 112 11.27 18.91 -2.28
CA LEU A 112 12.38 19.84 -2.13
C LEU A 112 13.04 20.21 -3.47
N ARG A 113 12.99 19.33 -4.46
CA ARG A 113 13.52 19.58 -5.81
C ARG A 113 12.74 20.65 -6.56
N GLU A 114 11.43 20.74 -6.34
CA GLU A 114 10.52 21.66 -7.04
C GLU A 114 10.20 22.96 -6.28
N ALA A 115 10.78 23.16 -5.08
CA ALA A 115 10.46 24.25 -4.15
C ALA A 115 11.14 25.59 -4.48
#